data_AF-A0A351ETX3-F1
#
_entry.id   AF-A0A351ETX3-F1
#
_cell.length_a   1.000
_cell.length_b   1.000
_cell.length_c   1.000
_cell.angle_alpha   90.00
_cell.angle_beta   90.00
_cell.angle_gamma   90.00
#
_symmetry.space_group_name_H-M   'P 1'
#
loop_
_entity.id
_entity.type
_entity.pdbx_description
1 polymer ?
#
loop_
_entity_poly.entity_id
_entity_poly.type
_entity_poly.pdbx_seq_one_letter_code
_entity_poly.pdbx_strand_id
1 'polypeptide(L)'
;TFPEPQFRGQTKRELGTPAIQSIVYEVVKTQLTAWFEGEGPKSHVNALRDKVATAILNRMASRQTLENKRKAASLGSSGMPAKLADCRQHGINSELLVVEGDSAAGPAMAGRDSATMAILPLRGKVVNAAKATVKQVLDNSEAQALFTAVGAGSGEAFDLDSARYGRIVILCDADVDGSHIRCLLLTLMHKYMRPMLEAGRIYAAQPPLFTTKVNGENYRAFSDEEKESITAELTKGNRKAENIRWQRFKGLGEMNVDELASAALDPETRILKRLTMHDAEQAKDAAKMFDVLMGSNVEVRRDYIIKETALFDREALDV
;
A
#
# COMPACT_ATOMS: atom_id res chain seq x y z
N THR A 1 -39.00 -8.02 -26.09
CA THR A 1 -39.27 -8.37 -24.67
C THR A 1 -37.93 -8.49 -23.99
N PHE A 2 -37.61 -7.60 -23.05
CA PHE A 2 -36.34 -7.69 -22.33
C PHE A 2 -36.36 -8.93 -21.41
N PRO A 3 -35.34 -9.79 -21.43
CA PRO A 3 -35.15 -10.80 -20.39
C PRO A 3 -35.02 -10.11 -19.03
N GLU A 4 -35.55 -10.71 -17.97
CA GLU A 4 -35.32 -10.17 -16.62
C GLU A 4 -33.81 -10.04 -16.34
N PRO A 5 -33.38 -8.94 -15.69
CA PRO A 5 -31.98 -8.70 -15.41
C PRO A 5 -31.46 -9.72 -14.39
N GLN A 6 -30.42 -10.47 -14.78
CA GLN A 6 -29.73 -11.42 -13.92
C GLN A 6 -28.45 -10.77 -13.39
N PHE A 7 -28.27 -10.79 -12.07
CA PHE A 7 -27.08 -10.23 -11.43
C PHE A 7 -26.22 -11.34 -10.83
N ARG A 8 -24.91 -11.12 -10.84
CA ARG A 8 -23.97 -11.98 -10.09
C ARG A 8 -23.91 -11.51 -8.65
N GLY A 9 -24.27 -12.41 -7.73
CA GLY A 9 -24.25 -12.17 -6.29
C GLY A 9 -25.42 -11.34 -5.77
N GLN A 10 -25.63 -11.43 -4.44
CA GLN A 10 -26.76 -10.80 -3.76
C GLN A 10 -26.73 -9.27 -3.80
N THR A 11 -25.55 -8.68 -3.94
CA THR A 11 -25.35 -7.22 -3.91
C THR A 11 -25.72 -6.50 -5.22
N LYS A 12 -26.16 -7.24 -6.26
CA LYS A 12 -26.57 -6.71 -7.58
C LYS A 12 -25.56 -5.73 -8.22
N ARG A 13 -24.27 -5.90 -7.96
CA ARG A 13 -23.20 -5.00 -8.46
C ARG A 13 -22.73 -5.32 -9.88
N GLU A 14 -22.89 -6.56 -10.32
CA GLU A 14 -22.44 -7.01 -11.63
C GLU A 14 -23.62 -7.62 -12.40
N LEU A 15 -23.92 -7.06 -13.58
CA LEU A 15 -24.97 -7.56 -14.46
C LEU A 15 -24.43 -8.74 -15.28
N GLY A 16 -25.08 -9.89 -15.14
CA GLY A 16 -24.68 -11.15 -15.76
C GLY A 16 -25.52 -11.59 -16.96
N THR A 17 -26.51 -10.80 -17.40
CA THR A 17 -27.40 -11.17 -18.52
C THR A 17 -26.65 -11.19 -19.87
N PRO A 18 -26.36 -12.36 -20.47
CA PRO A 18 -25.47 -12.44 -21.64
C PRO A 18 -26.02 -11.71 -22.87
N ALA A 19 -27.34 -11.76 -23.09
CA ALA A 19 -27.97 -11.11 -24.23
C ALA A 19 -27.80 -9.57 -24.24
N ILE A 20 -27.73 -8.94 -23.06
CA ILE A 20 -27.57 -7.49 -22.94
C ILE A 20 -26.17 -7.08 -23.42
N GLN A 21 -25.14 -7.88 -23.14
CA GLN A 21 -23.78 -7.59 -23.59
C GLN A 21 -23.69 -7.49 -25.12
N SER A 22 -24.30 -8.43 -25.85
CA SER A 22 -24.31 -8.42 -27.32
C SER A 22 -25.06 -7.21 -27.89
N ILE A 23 -26.22 -6.86 -27.31
CA ILE A 23 -27.01 -5.69 -27.75
C ILE A 23 -26.22 -4.40 -27.56
N VAL A 24 -25.66 -4.19 -26.36
CA VAL A 24 -24.86 -2.99 -26.06
C VAL A 24 -23.64 -2.93 -26.96
N TYR A 25 -22.96 -4.06 -27.17
CA TYR A 25 -21.81 -4.13 -28.06
C TYR A 25 -22.14 -3.70 -29.49
N GLU A 26 -23.20 -4.24 -30.10
CA GLU A 26 -23.57 -3.91 -31.48
C GLU A 26 -24.01 -2.45 -31.64
N VAL A 27 -24.76 -1.90 -30.68
CA VAL A 27 -25.15 -0.48 -30.69
C VAL A 27 -23.92 0.41 -30.61
N VAL A 28 -23.03 0.16 -29.65
CA VAL A 28 -21.81 0.96 -29.44
C VAL A 28 -20.88 0.84 -30.64
N LYS A 29 -20.69 -0.37 -31.17
CA LYS A 29 -19.88 -0.62 -32.37
C LYS A 29 -20.41 0.16 -33.57
N THR A 30 -21.70 0.04 -33.87
CA THR A 30 -22.32 0.72 -35.01
C THR A 30 -22.14 2.24 -34.92
N GLN A 31 -22.45 2.82 -33.75
CA GLN A 31 -22.35 4.26 -33.55
C GLN A 31 -20.90 4.77 -33.56
N LEU A 32 -19.98 4.04 -32.94
CA LEU A 32 -18.55 4.40 -32.99
C LEU A 32 -17.99 4.27 -34.40
N THR A 33 -18.34 3.21 -35.14
CA THR A 33 -17.91 3.04 -36.54
C THR A 33 -18.38 4.22 -37.39
N ALA A 34 -19.67 4.56 -37.34
CA ALA A 34 -20.20 5.72 -38.07
C ALA A 34 -19.50 7.03 -37.69
N TRP A 35 -19.22 7.22 -36.40
CA TRP A 35 -18.49 8.38 -35.90
C TRP A 35 -17.06 8.46 -36.45
N PHE A 36 -16.34 7.35 -36.52
CA PHE A 36 -14.99 7.29 -37.09
C PHE A 36 -14.96 7.39 -38.61
N GLU A 37 -16.00 6.92 -39.30
CA GLU A 37 -16.08 6.89 -40.76
C GLU A 37 -16.51 8.21 -41.40
N GLY A 38 -17.08 9.15 -40.63
CA GLY A 38 -17.33 10.50 -41.16
C GLY A 38 -18.30 11.36 -40.37
N GLU A 39 -19.10 10.80 -39.46
CA GLU A 39 -20.06 11.59 -38.67
C GLU A 39 -19.39 12.43 -37.57
N GLY A 40 -18.22 11.99 -37.10
CA GLY A 40 -17.44 12.68 -36.08
C GLY A 40 -16.59 13.83 -36.63
N PRO A 41 -16.30 14.87 -35.84
CA PRO A 41 -15.33 15.89 -36.20
C PRO A 41 -13.94 15.26 -36.45
N LYS A 42 -13.37 15.46 -37.65
CA LYS A 42 -12.06 14.91 -38.03
C LYS A 42 -10.94 15.24 -37.03
N SER A 43 -11.00 16.41 -36.39
CA SER A 43 -10.06 16.81 -35.34
C SER A 43 -10.09 15.88 -34.13
N HIS A 44 -11.28 15.47 -33.67
CA HIS A 44 -11.44 14.56 -32.53
C HIS A 44 -11.00 13.15 -32.89
N VAL A 45 -11.37 12.66 -34.08
CA VAL A 45 -10.96 11.34 -34.58
C VAL A 45 -9.44 11.22 -34.62
N ASN A 46 -8.77 12.22 -35.21
CA ASN A 46 -7.30 12.26 -35.28
C ASN A 46 -6.66 12.33 -33.90
N ALA A 47 -7.14 13.23 -33.03
CA ALA A 47 -6.61 13.35 -31.66
C ALA A 47 -6.76 12.04 -30.86
N LEU A 48 -7.88 11.34 -31.00
CA LEU A 48 -8.11 10.07 -30.35
C LEU A 48 -7.19 8.98 -30.91
N ARG A 49 -7.08 8.88 -32.24
CA ARG A 49 -6.16 7.93 -32.90
C ARG A 49 -4.73 8.12 -32.42
N ASP A 50 -4.23 9.36 -32.42
CA ASP A 50 -2.85 9.67 -32.05
C ASP A 50 -2.60 9.36 -30.56
N LYS A 51 -3.60 9.64 -29.70
CA LYS A 51 -3.54 9.28 -28.27
C LYS A 51 -3.50 7.78 -28.06
N VAL A 52 -4.33 7.01 -28.78
CA VAL A 52 -4.35 5.54 -28.71
C VAL A 52 -3.03 4.96 -29.22
N ALA A 53 -2.53 5.43 -30.37
CA ALA A 53 -1.25 5.00 -30.93
C ALA A 53 -0.09 5.26 -29.96
N THR A 54 -0.03 6.46 -29.38
CA THR A 54 0.97 6.83 -28.38
C THR A 54 0.87 5.95 -27.13
N ALA A 55 -0.34 5.66 -26.66
CA ALA A 55 -0.55 4.76 -25.52
C ALA A 55 -0.06 3.33 -25.81
N ILE A 56 -0.34 2.80 -27.01
CA ILE A 56 0.13 1.47 -27.44
C ILE A 56 1.65 1.42 -27.52
N LEU A 57 2.29 2.41 -28.17
CA LEU A 57 3.75 2.48 -28.28
C LEU A 57 4.42 2.57 -26.91
N ASN A 58 3.91 3.43 -26.02
CA ASN A 58 4.41 3.54 -24.64
C ASN A 58 4.25 2.24 -23.86
N ARG A 59 3.12 1.53 -24.06
CA ARG A 59 2.86 0.22 -23.44
C ARG A 59 3.83 -0.85 -23.95
N MET A 60 4.06 -0.93 -25.26
CA MET A 60 5.02 -1.86 -25.86
C MET A 60 6.45 -1.58 -25.38
N ALA A 61 6.89 -0.33 -25.40
CA ALA A 61 8.21 0.07 -24.92
C ALA A 61 8.40 -0.24 -23.43
N SER A 62 7.38 0.02 -22.60
CA SER A 62 7.41 -0.32 -21.17
C SER A 62 7.49 -1.83 -20.95
N ARG A 63 6.69 -2.61 -21.69
CA ARG A 63 6.71 -4.08 -21.63
C ARG A 63 8.05 -4.64 -22.06
N GLN A 64 8.62 -4.17 -23.16
CA GLN A 64 9.94 -4.57 -23.65
C GLN A 64 11.03 -4.25 -22.62
N THR A 65 10.98 -3.06 -22.01
CA THR A 65 11.94 -2.66 -20.96
C THR A 65 11.80 -3.56 -19.73
N LEU A 66 10.58 -3.88 -19.31
CA LEU A 66 10.32 -4.78 -18.19
C LEU A 66 10.81 -6.21 -18.48
N GLU A 67 10.54 -6.72 -19.68
CA GLU A 67 11.02 -8.04 -20.12
C GLU A 67 12.53 -8.10 -20.22
N ASN A 68 13.19 -7.06 -20.73
CA ASN A 68 14.64 -6.96 -20.79
C ASN A 68 15.25 -6.94 -19.38
N LYS A 69 14.65 -6.18 -18.45
CA LYS A 69 15.03 -6.18 -17.03
C LYS A 69 14.82 -7.56 -16.39
N ARG A 70 13.70 -8.24 -16.69
CA ARG A 70 13.39 -9.59 -16.18
C ARG A 70 14.39 -10.63 -16.70
N LYS A 71 14.72 -10.59 -17.99
CA LYS A 71 15.74 -11.46 -18.61
C LYS A 71 17.12 -11.20 -18.02
N ALA A 72 17.50 -9.93 -17.84
CA ALA A 72 18.76 -9.56 -17.19
C ALA A 72 18.84 -10.07 -15.74
N ALA A 73 17.74 -9.97 -14.98
CA ALA A 73 17.67 -10.50 -13.62
C ALA A 73 17.78 -12.04 -13.55
N SER A 74 17.34 -12.76 -14.59
CA SER A 74 17.43 -14.24 -14.65
C SER A 74 18.82 -14.77 -15.04
N LEU A 75 19.65 -13.95 -15.70
CA LEU A 75 20.94 -14.36 -16.29
C LEU A 75 22.16 -14.12 -15.38
N GLY A 76 21.99 -13.41 -14.26
CA GLY A 76 23.06 -13.19 -13.30
C GLY A 76 22.55 -12.50 -12.04
N SER A 77 23.11 -12.86 -10.88
CA SER A 77 22.71 -12.39 -9.55
C SER A 77 22.97 -10.90 -9.26
N SER A 78 22.70 -10.00 -10.21
CA SER A 78 22.89 -8.55 -10.06
C SER A 78 21.60 -7.73 -10.27
N GLY A 79 20.44 -8.37 -10.37
CA GLY A 79 19.16 -7.69 -10.59
C GLY A 79 18.43 -7.23 -9.33
N MET A 80 18.84 -7.72 -8.16
CA MET A 80 18.13 -7.45 -6.90
C MET A 80 18.45 -6.06 -6.35
N PRO A 81 17.49 -5.36 -5.71
CA PRO A 81 17.76 -4.04 -5.14
C PRO A 81 18.88 -4.15 -4.09
N ALA A 82 19.91 -3.31 -4.20
CA ALA A 82 21.08 -3.37 -3.30
C ALA A 82 20.73 -3.23 -1.81
N LYS A 83 19.61 -2.57 -1.52
CA LYS A 83 19.09 -2.36 -0.16
C LYS A 83 18.22 -3.51 0.37
N LEU A 84 17.87 -4.48 -0.48
CA LEU A 84 17.07 -5.62 -0.05
C LEU A 84 17.96 -6.59 0.74
N ALA A 85 17.60 -6.84 1.99
CA ALA A 85 18.08 -8.01 2.71
C ALA A 85 17.12 -9.17 2.42
N ASP A 86 17.50 -10.07 1.53
CA ASP A 86 16.63 -11.17 1.09
C ASP A 86 16.53 -12.30 2.13
N CYS A 87 15.56 -13.20 1.96
CA CYS A 87 15.45 -14.46 2.71
C CYS A 87 15.92 -15.65 1.88
N ARG A 88 16.22 -16.76 2.54
CA ARG A 88 16.76 -17.98 1.89
C ARG A 88 15.68 -18.80 1.17
N GLN A 89 14.44 -18.77 1.67
CA GLN A 89 13.32 -19.52 1.13
C GLN A 89 12.25 -18.58 0.59
N HIS A 90 11.81 -18.84 -0.64
CA HIS A 90 10.76 -18.08 -1.33
C HIS A 90 9.52 -18.95 -1.48
N GLY A 91 8.34 -18.35 -1.44
CA GLY A 91 7.07 -19.05 -1.62
C GLY A 91 5.96 -18.50 -0.72
N ILE A 92 4.88 -19.27 -0.57
CA ILE A 92 3.67 -18.80 0.12
C ILE A 92 3.87 -18.52 1.62
N ASN A 93 4.87 -19.14 2.23
CA ASN A 93 5.20 -18.97 3.64
C ASN A 93 6.26 -17.90 3.90
N SER A 94 6.86 -17.31 2.85
CA SER A 94 7.83 -16.24 3.01
C SER A 94 7.16 -14.86 2.98
N GLU A 95 7.81 -13.90 3.61
CA GLU A 95 7.27 -12.56 3.84
C GLU A 95 8.28 -11.50 3.44
N LEU A 96 7.82 -10.43 2.80
CA LEU A 96 8.59 -9.22 2.53
C LEU A 96 8.11 -8.11 3.45
N LEU A 97 8.97 -7.68 4.37
CA LEU A 97 8.71 -6.54 5.23
C LEU A 97 9.27 -5.28 4.57
N VAL A 98 8.37 -4.34 4.27
CA VAL A 98 8.70 -3.04 3.71
C VAL A 98 8.80 -2.05 4.87
N VAL A 99 10.03 -1.63 5.18
CA VAL A 99 10.34 -0.88 6.40
C VAL A 99 10.56 0.60 6.08
N GLU A 100 9.97 1.48 6.87
CA GLU A 100 10.21 2.91 6.79
C GLU A 100 11.61 3.28 7.32
N GLY A 101 12.45 3.82 6.43
CA GLY A 101 13.77 4.33 6.80
C GLY A 101 14.82 3.26 7.13
N ASP A 102 16.07 3.71 7.27
CA ASP A 102 17.17 2.84 7.71
C ASP A 102 17.15 2.63 9.24
N SER A 103 16.46 3.49 10.00
CA SER A 103 16.41 3.49 11.47
C SER A 103 15.82 2.19 12.04
N ALA A 104 14.68 1.75 11.51
CA ALA A 104 14.04 0.50 11.91
C ALA A 104 14.58 -0.71 11.13
N ALA A 105 15.22 -0.48 9.97
CA ALA A 105 15.73 -1.55 9.12
C ALA A 105 16.85 -2.35 9.79
N GLY A 106 17.78 -1.69 10.50
CA GLY A 106 18.87 -2.34 11.21
C GLY A 106 18.37 -3.39 12.22
N PRO A 107 17.57 -2.98 13.22
CA PRO A 107 16.97 -3.91 14.17
C PRO A 107 16.09 -4.97 13.51
N ALA A 108 15.33 -4.61 12.47
CA ALA A 108 14.50 -5.58 11.73
C ALA A 108 15.35 -6.67 11.05
N MET A 109 16.48 -6.29 10.45
CA MET A 109 17.40 -7.24 9.82
C MET A 109 18.06 -8.18 10.83
N ALA A 110 18.34 -7.68 12.04
CA ALA A 110 18.95 -8.46 13.11
C ALA A 110 17.95 -9.42 13.79
N GLY A 111 16.69 -9.01 13.96
CA GLY A 111 15.66 -9.77 14.69
C GLY A 111 14.82 -10.72 13.84
N ARG A 112 14.95 -10.68 12.51
CA ARG A 112 14.12 -11.51 11.60
C ARG A 112 14.55 -12.97 11.57
N ASP A 113 13.61 -13.83 11.21
CA ASP A 113 13.96 -15.14 10.66
C ASP A 113 14.44 -15.00 9.19
N SER A 114 15.75 -15.03 8.98
CA SER A 114 16.36 -14.96 7.65
C SER A 114 16.00 -16.13 6.72
N ALA A 115 15.42 -17.22 7.22
CA ALA A 115 14.90 -18.28 6.36
C ALA A 115 13.71 -17.79 5.54
N THR A 116 12.76 -17.08 6.17
CA THR A 116 11.44 -16.79 5.59
C THR A 116 11.13 -15.30 5.43
N MET A 117 11.85 -14.40 6.11
CA MET A 117 11.54 -12.97 6.12
C MET A 117 12.60 -12.15 5.39
N ALA A 118 12.19 -11.45 4.34
CA ALA A 118 12.99 -10.45 3.64
C ALA A 118 12.69 -9.04 4.16
N ILE A 119 13.69 -8.16 4.20
CA ILE A 119 13.54 -6.75 4.61
C ILE A 119 13.90 -5.85 3.44
N LEU A 120 12.99 -4.95 3.08
CA LEU A 120 13.20 -3.90 2.10
C LEU A 120 13.05 -2.52 2.76
N PRO A 121 14.16 -1.85 3.09
CA PRO A 121 14.14 -0.49 3.62
C PRO A 121 13.72 0.50 2.52
N LEU A 122 12.86 1.45 2.87
CA LEU A 122 12.51 2.57 1.99
C LEU A 122 13.20 3.84 2.43
N ARG A 123 13.88 4.50 1.49
CA ARG A 123 14.59 5.75 1.75
C ARG A 123 13.76 6.91 1.19
N GLY A 124 12.99 7.55 2.07
CA GLY A 124 12.16 8.71 1.75
C GLY A 124 10.73 8.36 1.32
N LYS A 125 9.99 9.37 0.87
CA LYS A 125 8.57 9.24 0.52
C LYS A 125 8.42 8.55 -0.84
N VAL A 126 7.58 7.52 -0.88
CA VAL A 126 7.24 6.78 -2.10
C VAL A 126 6.52 7.71 -3.08
N VAL A 127 6.72 7.50 -4.38
CA VAL A 127 6.00 8.26 -5.41
C VAL A 127 4.48 8.12 -5.25
N ASN A 128 3.75 9.24 -5.31
CA ASN A 128 2.29 9.21 -5.29
C ASN A 128 1.75 8.66 -6.62
N ALA A 129 1.50 7.35 -6.65
CA ALA A 129 1.02 6.63 -7.82
C ALA A 129 -0.39 7.05 -8.28
N ALA A 130 -1.19 7.72 -7.46
CA ALA A 130 -2.50 8.23 -7.87
C ALA A 130 -2.37 9.36 -8.90
N LYS A 131 -1.34 10.21 -8.76
CA LYS A 131 -1.08 11.37 -9.63
C LYS A 131 0.02 11.12 -10.65
N ALA A 132 1.05 10.38 -10.26
CA ALA A 132 2.22 10.15 -11.11
C ALA A 132 1.85 9.38 -12.39
N THR A 133 2.45 9.83 -13.49
CA THR A 133 2.42 9.10 -14.76
C THR A 133 3.11 7.74 -14.61
N VAL A 134 2.78 6.79 -15.49
CA VAL A 134 3.43 5.47 -15.48
C VAL A 134 4.95 5.59 -15.54
N LYS A 135 5.46 6.48 -16.40
CA LYS A 135 6.89 6.76 -16.51
C LYS A 135 7.51 7.21 -15.18
N GLN A 136 6.91 8.21 -14.51
CA GLN A 136 7.41 8.69 -13.22
C GLN A 136 7.43 7.62 -12.13
N VAL A 137 6.45 6.70 -12.14
CA VAL A 137 6.45 5.58 -11.21
C VAL A 137 7.56 4.57 -11.54
N LEU A 138 7.77 4.29 -12.83
CA LEU A 138 8.83 3.37 -13.28
C LEU A 138 10.24 3.96 -13.12
N ASP A 139 10.39 5.28 -13.12
CA ASP A 139 11.65 5.98 -12.89
C ASP A 139 11.96 6.13 -11.38
N ASN A 140 10.97 5.93 -10.50
CA ASN A 140 11.15 6.02 -9.06
C ASN A 140 11.89 4.80 -8.50
N SER A 141 13.02 5.04 -7.84
CA SER A 141 13.90 3.99 -7.28
C SER A 141 13.19 3.12 -6.25
N GLU A 142 12.34 3.70 -5.40
CA GLU A 142 11.64 2.99 -4.33
C GLU A 142 10.58 2.03 -4.89
N ALA A 143 9.79 2.49 -5.87
CA ALA A 143 8.83 1.65 -6.59
C ALA A 143 9.52 0.55 -7.40
N GLN A 144 10.61 0.86 -8.10
CA GLN A 144 11.40 -0.15 -8.82
C GLN A 144 11.98 -1.19 -7.88
N ALA A 145 12.50 -0.77 -6.73
CA ALA A 145 13.04 -1.68 -5.73
C ALA A 145 11.95 -2.65 -5.22
N LEU A 146 10.76 -2.14 -4.93
CA LEU A 146 9.62 -2.96 -4.51
C LEU A 146 9.20 -3.96 -5.60
N PHE A 147 8.97 -3.52 -6.83
CA PHE A 147 8.56 -4.40 -7.92
C PHE A 147 9.60 -5.49 -8.22
N THR A 148 10.87 -5.11 -8.19
CA THR A 148 11.98 -6.04 -8.43
C THR A 148 12.13 -7.03 -7.29
N ALA A 149 12.00 -6.58 -6.04
CA ALA A 149 12.01 -7.48 -4.88
C ALA A 149 10.87 -8.50 -4.95
N VAL A 150 9.66 -8.08 -5.28
CA VAL A 150 8.51 -9.00 -5.38
C VAL A 150 8.66 -9.97 -6.55
N GLY A 151 9.27 -9.55 -7.66
CA GLY A 151 9.60 -10.43 -8.79
C GLY A 151 8.41 -10.86 -9.67
N ALA A 152 7.21 -10.36 -9.38
CA ALA A 152 5.96 -10.70 -10.07
C ALA A 152 5.66 -9.82 -11.30
N GLY A 153 6.52 -8.85 -11.63
CA GLY A 153 6.17 -7.78 -12.58
C GLY A 153 5.33 -6.68 -11.93
N SER A 154 4.65 -5.85 -12.74
CA SER A 154 3.82 -4.74 -12.27
C SER A 154 2.73 -4.34 -13.27
N GLY A 155 1.66 -3.74 -12.77
CA GLY A 155 0.50 -3.33 -13.56
C GLY A 155 -0.19 -4.51 -14.24
N GLU A 156 -0.44 -4.38 -15.53
CA GLU A 156 -1.09 -5.43 -16.32
C GLU A 156 -0.22 -6.67 -16.54
N ALA A 157 1.10 -6.54 -16.36
CA ALA A 157 2.04 -7.66 -16.47
C ALA A 157 2.29 -8.34 -15.12
N PHE A 158 1.54 -7.95 -14.07
CA PHE A 158 1.68 -8.54 -12.75
C PHE A 158 1.12 -9.96 -12.74
N ASP A 159 1.98 -10.91 -12.37
CA ASP A 159 1.64 -12.32 -12.22
C ASP A 159 1.83 -12.75 -10.76
N LEU A 160 0.72 -13.08 -10.10
CA LEU A 160 0.69 -13.45 -8.70
C LEU A 160 1.46 -14.74 -8.40
N ASP A 161 1.48 -15.69 -9.35
CA ASP A 161 2.12 -17.00 -9.16
C ASP A 161 3.65 -16.89 -9.26
N SER A 162 4.15 -15.88 -9.96
CA SER A 162 5.57 -15.54 -10.03
C SER A 162 6.07 -14.73 -8.83
N ALA A 163 5.19 -14.37 -7.87
CA ALA A 163 5.59 -13.60 -6.70
C ALA A 163 6.53 -14.40 -5.77
N ARG A 164 7.66 -13.80 -5.41
CA ARG A 164 8.70 -14.42 -4.57
C ARG A 164 8.30 -14.56 -3.10
N TYR A 165 7.35 -13.75 -2.65
CA TYR A 165 6.89 -13.71 -1.27
C TYR A 165 5.39 -13.94 -1.21
N GLY A 166 4.97 -14.78 -0.28
CA GLY A 166 3.56 -15.07 -0.03
C GLY A 166 2.81 -13.91 0.63
N ARG A 167 3.54 -13.05 1.37
CA ARG A 167 2.97 -11.87 2.01
C ARG A 167 3.89 -10.66 1.91
N ILE A 168 3.28 -9.48 1.89
CA ILE A 168 3.97 -8.20 2.06
C ILE A 168 3.44 -7.55 3.34
N VAL A 169 4.35 -7.18 4.24
CA VAL A 169 4.02 -6.51 5.50
C VAL A 169 4.61 -5.10 5.46
N ILE A 170 3.76 -4.09 5.55
CA ILE A 170 4.16 -2.69 5.65
C ILE A 170 4.45 -2.40 7.12
N LEU A 171 5.70 -2.05 7.41
CA LEU A 171 6.20 -1.73 8.75
C LEU A 171 6.62 -0.25 8.75
N CYS A 172 5.68 0.61 9.15
CA CYS A 172 5.84 2.06 9.25
C CYS A 172 5.60 2.53 10.68
N ASP A 173 6.11 3.71 11.00
CA ASP A 173 5.94 4.30 12.33
C ASP A 173 4.48 4.65 12.63
N ALA A 174 4.13 4.64 13.92
CA ALA A 174 2.79 4.96 14.43
C ALA A 174 2.56 6.48 14.52
N ASP A 175 3.03 7.23 13.51
CA ASP A 175 2.92 8.68 13.44
C ASP A 175 2.24 9.13 12.13
N VAL A 176 2.25 10.45 11.89
CA VAL A 176 1.61 11.07 10.73
C VAL A 176 2.36 10.78 9.43
N ASP A 177 3.71 10.70 9.49
CA ASP A 177 4.55 10.44 8.32
C ASP A 177 4.49 8.96 7.92
N GLY A 178 4.54 8.04 8.86
CA GLY A 178 4.35 6.61 8.63
C GLY A 178 2.96 6.29 8.11
N SER A 179 1.93 7.02 8.58
CA SER A 179 0.58 6.92 8.01
C SER A 179 0.52 7.41 6.55
N HIS A 180 1.27 8.46 6.22
CA HIS A 180 1.38 8.95 4.85
C HIS A 180 2.13 7.96 3.95
N ILE A 181 3.27 7.41 4.38
CA ILE A 181 4.02 6.40 3.62
C ILE A 181 3.18 5.14 3.40
N ARG A 182 2.46 4.67 4.43
CA ARG A 182 1.52 3.55 4.31
C ARG A 182 0.45 3.82 3.25
N CYS A 183 -0.10 5.03 3.21
CA CYS A 183 -1.08 5.45 2.21
C CYS A 183 -0.49 5.43 0.77
N LEU A 184 0.73 5.95 0.60
CA LEU A 184 1.44 5.95 -0.68
C LEU A 184 1.75 4.53 -1.17
N LEU A 185 2.23 3.66 -0.28
CA LEU A 185 2.51 2.27 -0.57
C LEU A 185 1.26 1.51 -0.95
N LEU A 186 0.18 1.65 -0.17
CA LEU A 186 -1.09 0.98 -0.47
C LEU A 186 -1.65 1.46 -1.81
N THR A 187 -1.54 2.76 -2.12
CA THR A 187 -1.94 3.32 -3.42
C THR A 187 -1.12 2.75 -4.57
N LEU A 188 0.20 2.61 -4.39
CA LEU A 188 1.11 2.01 -5.38
C LEU A 188 0.76 0.53 -5.61
N MET A 189 0.62 -0.26 -4.54
CA MET A 189 0.29 -1.68 -4.62
C MET A 189 -1.10 -1.91 -5.19
N HIS A 190 -2.08 -1.07 -4.86
CA HIS A 190 -3.41 -1.14 -5.46
C HIS A 190 -3.37 -0.91 -6.97
N LYS A 191 -2.57 0.04 -7.46
CA LYS A 191 -2.50 0.37 -8.89
C LYS A 191 -1.67 -0.64 -9.70
N TYR A 192 -0.58 -1.14 -9.14
CA TYR A 192 0.41 -1.94 -9.89
C TYR A 192 0.56 -3.38 -9.41
N MET A 193 -0.08 -3.76 -8.32
CA MET A 193 0.00 -5.10 -7.71
C MET A 193 -1.38 -5.57 -7.23
N ARG A 194 -2.45 -5.13 -7.92
CA ARG A 194 -3.85 -5.36 -7.55
C ARG A 194 -4.16 -6.83 -7.21
N PRO A 195 -3.71 -7.84 -7.99
CA PRO A 195 -3.98 -9.24 -7.68
C PRO A 195 -3.44 -9.67 -6.31
N MET A 196 -2.33 -9.08 -5.84
CA MET A 196 -1.75 -9.39 -4.54
C MET A 196 -2.59 -8.84 -3.38
N LEU A 197 -3.20 -7.65 -3.58
CA LEU A 197 -4.14 -7.08 -2.62
C LEU A 197 -5.45 -7.87 -2.58
N GLU A 198 -6.00 -8.23 -3.74
CA GLU A 198 -7.23 -9.03 -3.85
C GLU A 198 -7.07 -10.41 -3.23
N ALA A 199 -5.89 -11.02 -3.37
CA ALA A 199 -5.55 -12.29 -2.71
C ALA A 199 -5.35 -12.16 -1.18
N GLY A 200 -5.47 -10.95 -0.60
CA GLY A 200 -5.30 -10.72 0.84
C GLY A 200 -3.87 -10.96 1.34
N ARG A 201 -2.87 -10.72 0.48
CA ARG A 201 -1.44 -10.95 0.79
C ARG A 201 -0.71 -9.71 1.28
N ILE A 202 -1.40 -8.58 1.46
CA ILE A 202 -0.80 -7.32 1.92
C ILE A 202 -1.33 -6.99 3.32
N TYR A 203 -0.40 -6.68 4.21
CA TYR A 203 -0.65 -6.43 5.63
C TYR A 203 0.04 -5.14 6.06
N ALA A 204 -0.46 -4.52 7.12
CA ALA A 204 0.24 -3.49 7.87
C ALA A 204 0.51 -4.02 9.29
N ALA A 205 1.74 -3.89 9.76
CA ALA A 205 2.08 -4.19 11.14
C ALA A 205 1.42 -3.17 12.08
N GLN A 206 1.02 -3.63 13.26
CA GLN A 206 0.49 -2.79 14.34
C GLN A 206 1.40 -2.94 15.56
N PRO A 207 2.50 -2.19 15.64
CA PRO A 207 3.37 -2.21 16.82
C PRO A 207 2.64 -1.61 18.04
N PRO A 208 3.03 -2.00 19.27
CA PRO A 208 2.45 -1.45 20.49
C PRO A 208 2.83 0.02 20.69
N LEU A 209 1.93 0.80 21.28
CA LEU A 209 2.18 2.20 21.64
C LEU A 209 2.98 2.32 22.94
N PHE A 210 2.78 1.38 23.86
CA PHE A 210 3.42 1.37 25.16
C PHE A 210 3.99 -0.02 25.50
N THR A 211 5.10 -0.01 26.23
CA THR A 211 5.67 -1.21 26.86
C THR A 211 6.00 -0.92 28.32
N THR A 212 5.92 -1.94 29.16
CA THR A 212 6.48 -1.91 30.52
C THR A 212 6.99 -3.28 30.89
N LYS A 213 8.00 -3.33 31.75
CA LYS A 213 8.57 -4.57 32.27
C LYS A 213 8.29 -4.67 33.76
N VAL A 214 7.57 -5.71 34.17
CA VAL A 214 7.19 -5.94 35.56
C VAL A 214 7.52 -7.37 35.92
N ASN A 215 8.30 -7.57 37.00
CA ASN A 215 8.75 -8.90 37.46
C ASN A 215 9.44 -9.76 36.39
N GLY A 216 10.08 -9.15 35.40
CA GLY A 216 10.75 -9.87 34.31
C GLY A 216 9.86 -10.13 33.08
N GLU A 217 8.55 -9.95 33.20
CA GLU A 217 7.59 -10.07 32.10
C GLU A 217 7.39 -8.72 31.39
N ASN A 218 7.25 -8.77 30.07
CA ASN A 218 6.99 -7.59 29.23
C ASN A 218 5.50 -7.48 28.94
N TYR A 219 4.91 -6.34 29.28
CA TYR A 219 3.52 -5.99 29.01
C TYR A 219 3.46 -4.94 27.91
N ARG A 220 2.47 -5.04 27.04
CA ARG A 220 2.29 -4.17 25.88
C ARG A 220 0.88 -3.64 25.83
N ALA A 221 0.75 -2.39 25.45
CA ALA A 221 -0.56 -1.78 25.19
C ALA A 221 -0.57 -1.11 23.81
N PHE A 222 -1.64 -1.31 23.08
CA PHE A 222 -1.90 -0.75 21.75
C PHE A 222 -2.80 0.49 21.80
N SER A 223 -3.37 0.79 22.98
CA SER A 223 -4.16 1.99 23.26
C SER A 223 -3.90 2.51 24.68
N ASP A 224 -4.32 3.74 24.95
CA ASP A 224 -4.27 4.31 26.30
C ASP A 224 -5.23 3.54 27.24
N GLU A 225 -6.39 3.10 26.74
CA GLU A 225 -7.35 2.30 27.52
C GLU A 225 -6.77 0.93 27.90
N GLU A 226 -6.06 0.25 26.98
CA GLU A 226 -5.39 -1.02 27.30
C GLU A 226 -4.29 -0.82 28.34
N LYS A 227 -3.51 0.27 28.23
CA LYS A 227 -2.47 0.61 29.20
C LYS A 227 -3.06 0.80 30.59
N GLU A 228 -4.18 1.51 30.70
CA GLU A 228 -4.89 1.70 31.97
C GLU A 228 -5.43 0.37 32.53
N SER A 229 -6.04 -0.46 31.68
CA SER A 229 -6.54 -1.78 32.08
C SER A 229 -5.42 -2.69 32.60
N ILE A 230 -4.29 -2.76 31.88
CA ILE A 230 -3.12 -3.55 32.30
C ILE A 230 -2.55 -2.99 33.61
N THR A 231 -2.48 -1.67 33.76
CA THR A 231 -2.02 -1.04 35.00
C THR A 231 -2.95 -1.37 36.17
N ALA A 232 -4.27 -1.34 35.96
CA ALA A 232 -5.25 -1.72 36.97
C ALA A 232 -5.12 -3.20 37.38
N GLU A 233 -4.85 -4.09 36.42
CA GLU A 233 -4.62 -5.50 36.70
C GLU A 233 -3.33 -5.74 37.50
N LEU A 234 -2.23 -5.09 37.11
CA LEU A 234 -0.93 -5.21 37.77
C LEU A 234 -0.87 -4.60 39.18
N THR A 235 -1.84 -3.75 39.53
CA THR A 235 -1.95 -3.07 40.83
C THR A 235 -2.93 -3.76 41.79
N LYS A 236 -3.69 -4.77 41.33
CA LYS A 236 -4.57 -5.59 42.21
C LYS A 236 -3.81 -6.28 43.36
N GLY A 237 -2.50 -6.48 43.25
CA GLY A 237 -1.68 -7.04 44.32
C GLY A 237 -0.68 -6.02 44.88
N ASN A 238 -1.03 -5.29 45.95
CA ASN A 238 -0.20 -4.37 46.78
C ASN A 238 0.81 -3.44 46.06
N ARG A 239 0.81 -3.38 44.73
CA ARG A 239 1.73 -2.60 43.91
C ARG A 239 1.06 -1.28 43.60
N LYS A 240 1.77 -0.19 43.87
CA LYS A 240 1.32 1.14 43.49
C LYS A 240 1.48 1.33 41.98
N ALA A 241 0.48 1.94 41.33
CA ALA A 241 0.51 2.27 39.90
C ALA A 241 1.75 3.11 39.53
N GLU A 242 2.16 4.00 40.43
CA GLU A 242 3.36 4.86 40.31
C GLU A 242 4.66 4.08 40.09
N ASN A 243 4.72 2.81 40.53
CA ASN A 243 5.90 1.96 40.36
C ASN A 243 5.96 1.29 38.98
N ILE A 244 4.89 1.36 38.17
CA ILE A 244 4.84 0.81 36.83
C ILE A 244 5.28 1.88 35.85
N ARG A 245 6.52 1.78 35.38
CA ARG A 245 7.10 2.70 34.41
C ARG A 245 6.75 2.24 33.00
N TRP A 246 5.81 2.93 32.37
CA TRP A 246 5.50 2.75 30.96
C TRP A 246 6.45 3.56 30.08
N GLN A 247 7.04 2.91 29.09
CA GLN A 247 7.74 3.55 27.99
C GLN A 247 6.78 3.67 26.81
N ARG A 248 6.67 4.87 26.24
CA ARG A 248 5.90 5.14 25.02
C ARG A 248 6.85 5.11 23.83
N PHE A 249 6.52 4.33 22.81
CA PHE A 249 7.24 4.35 21.54
C PHE A 249 6.71 5.47 20.65
N LYS A 250 7.59 6.30 20.11
CA LYS A 250 7.22 7.30 19.10
C LYS A 250 7.49 6.81 17.68
N GLY A 251 8.52 5.99 17.51
CA GLY A 251 8.88 5.37 16.24
C GLY A 251 9.52 4.00 16.46
N LEU A 252 9.53 3.18 15.42
CA LEU A 252 10.07 1.83 15.44
C LEU A 252 11.59 1.81 15.67
N GLY A 253 12.29 2.90 15.33
CA GLY A 253 13.73 3.05 15.58
C GLY A 253 14.12 3.21 17.06
N GLU A 254 13.15 3.48 17.95
CA GLU A 254 13.39 3.54 19.40
C GLU A 254 13.38 2.15 20.06
N MET A 255 12.89 1.14 19.35
CA MET A 255 12.84 -0.24 19.84
C MET A 255 14.21 -0.89 19.67
N ASN A 256 14.62 -1.67 20.67
CA ASN A 256 15.74 -2.59 20.50
C ASN A 256 15.33 -3.79 19.62
N VAL A 257 16.31 -4.64 19.28
CA VAL A 257 16.10 -5.79 18.39
C VAL A 257 15.02 -6.73 18.93
N ASP A 258 15.08 -7.07 20.22
CA ASP A 258 14.16 -8.03 20.83
C ASP A 258 12.73 -7.48 20.92
N GLU A 259 12.60 -6.19 21.25
CA GLU A 259 11.33 -5.48 21.29
C GLU A 259 10.68 -5.42 19.92
N LEU A 260 11.43 -5.02 18.89
CA LEU A 260 10.92 -4.97 17.53
C LEU A 260 10.56 -6.37 17.01
N ALA A 261 11.42 -7.36 17.28
CA ALA A 261 11.20 -8.73 16.85
C ALA A 261 9.88 -9.26 17.39
N SER A 262 9.68 -9.14 18.69
CA SER A 262 8.46 -9.62 19.33
C SER A 262 7.24 -8.72 19.10
N ALA A 263 7.41 -7.45 18.74
CA ALA A 263 6.29 -6.56 18.40
C ALA A 263 5.78 -6.74 16.97
N ALA A 264 6.69 -6.95 16.02
CA ALA A 264 6.41 -6.80 14.59
C ALA A 264 6.87 -7.97 13.71
N LEU A 265 7.81 -8.81 14.17
CA LEU A 265 8.41 -9.86 13.33
C LEU A 265 7.86 -11.25 13.69
N ASP A 266 7.80 -11.57 14.97
CA ASP A 266 7.40 -12.87 15.50
C ASP A 266 5.92 -13.19 15.17
N PRO A 267 5.65 -14.23 14.37
CA PRO A 267 4.29 -14.62 13.99
C PRO A 267 3.35 -14.95 15.15
N GLU A 268 3.87 -15.37 16.31
CA GLU A 268 3.05 -15.75 17.46
C GLU A 268 2.56 -14.54 18.26
N THR A 269 3.35 -13.46 18.29
CA THR A 269 3.11 -12.32 19.16
C THR A 269 2.73 -11.03 18.43
N ARG A 270 3.06 -10.92 17.13
CA ARG A 270 2.77 -9.72 16.34
C ARG A 270 1.29 -9.60 15.97
N ILE A 271 0.83 -8.37 15.78
CA ILE A 271 -0.50 -8.06 15.26
C ILE A 271 -0.37 -7.47 13.86
N LEU A 272 -1.03 -8.10 12.89
CA LEU A 272 -1.07 -7.64 11.51
C LEU A 272 -2.51 -7.27 11.10
N LYS A 273 -2.70 -6.07 10.59
CA LYS A 273 -3.94 -5.68 9.91
C LYS A 273 -3.86 -6.09 8.45
N ARG A 274 -4.71 -7.01 8.01
CA ARG A 274 -4.86 -7.33 6.58
C ARG A 274 -5.47 -6.14 5.85
N LEU A 275 -4.84 -5.69 4.77
CA LEU A 275 -5.34 -4.59 3.95
C LEU A 275 -6.32 -5.13 2.90
N THR A 276 -7.43 -4.44 2.73
CA THR A 276 -8.49 -4.81 1.79
C THR A 276 -8.53 -3.88 0.58
N MET A 277 -9.30 -4.27 -0.45
CA MET A 277 -9.59 -3.38 -1.57
C MET A 277 -10.29 -2.09 -1.14
N HIS A 278 -11.14 -2.16 -0.11
CA HIS A 278 -11.81 -0.98 0.43
C HIS A 278 -10.81 -0.01 1.07
N ASP A 279 -9.87 -0.53 1.89
CA ASP A 279 -8.80 0.30 2.46
C ASP A 279 -7.96 0.96 1.36
N ALA A 280 -7.75 0.28 0.24
CA ALA A 280 -6.98 0.80 -0.88
C ALA A 280 -7.72 1.84 -1.72
N GLU A 281 -9.04 1.73 -1.86
CA GLU A 281 -9.88 2.79 -2.45
C GLU A 281 -9.83 4.04 -1.56
N GLN A 282 -10.04 3.87 -0.25
CA GLN A 282 -9.91 4.96 0.73
C GLN A 282 -8.52 5.60 0.69
N ALA A 283 -7.45 4.79 0.64
CA ALA A 283 -6.09 5.29 0.57
C ALA A 283 -5.82 6.05 -0.74
N LYS A 284 -6.38 5.62 -1.86
CA LYS A 284 -6.25 6.35 -3.14
C LYS A 284 -6.91 7.73 -3.06
N ASP A 285 -8.08 7.83 -2.42
CA ASP A 285 -8.77 9.10 -2.25
C ASP A 285 -8.07 9.99 -1.21
N ALA A 286 -7.60 9.41 -0.11
CA ALA A 286 -6.75 10.08 0.85
C ALA A 286 -5.44 10.58 0.21
N ALA A 287 -4.81 9.81 -0.67
CA ALA A 287 -3.58 10.21 -1.38
C ALA A 287 -3.81 11.37 -2.36
N LYS A 288 -5.02 11.52 -2.92
CA LYS A 288 -5.41 12.74 -3.65
C LYS A 288 -5.59 13.91 -2.70
N MET A 289 -6.25 13.68 -1.56
CA MET A 289 -6.46 14.71 -0.53
C MET A 289 -5.14 15.21 0.07
N PHE A 290 -4.17 14.33 0.32
CA PHE A 290 -2.84 14.72 0.78
C PHE A 290 -2.14 15.64 -0.22
N ASP A 291 -2.37 15.52 -1.52
CA ASP A 291 -1.85 16.48 -2.50
C ASP A 291 -2.59 17.83 -2.45
N VAL A 292 -3.90 17.83 -2.17
CA VAL A 292 -4.64 19.09 -1.91
C VAL A 292 -4.08 19.78 -0.67
N LEU A 293 -3.84 19.04 0.41
CA LEU A 293 -3.43 19.58 1.71
C LEU A 293 -1.92 19.86 1.82
N MET A 294 -1.08 19.06 1.17
CA MET A 294 0.39 19.11 1.30
C MET A 294 1.11 19.34 -0.03
N GLY A 295 0.37 19.46 -1.14
CA GLY A 295 0.94 19.72 -2.46
C GLY A 295 1.39 21.17 -2.65
N SER A 296 2.13 21.43 -3.72
CA SER A 296 2.74 22.74 -3.99
C SER A 296 1.74 23.85 -4.34
N ASN A 297 0.49 23.51 -4.67
CA ASN A 297 -0.54 24.49 -4.99
C ASN A 297 -1.16 25.08 -3.71
N VAL A 298 -0.63 26.25 -3.31
CA VAL A 298 -1.04 26.96 -2.10
C VAL A 298 -2.48 27.45 -2.19
N GLU A 299 -2.97 27.84 -3.37
CA GLU A 299 -4.33 28.36 -3.56
C GLU A 299 -5.37 27.25 -3.33
N VAL A 300 -5.21 26.10 -3.97
CA VAL A 300 -6.11 24.95 -3.80
C VAL A 300 -6.15 24.48 -2.35
N ARG A 301 -5.00 24.49 -1.67
CA ARG A 301 -4.91 24.16 -0.25
C ARG A 301 -5.64 25.18 0.61
N ARG A 302 -5.43 26.47 0.36
CA ARG A 302 -6.06 27.57 1.09
C ARG A 302 -7.57 27.53 0.93
N ASP A 303 -8.05 27.35 -0.29
CA ASP A 303 -9.49 27.26 -0.59
C ASP A 303 -10.13 26.05 0.08
N TYR A 304 -9.44 24.90 0.07
CA TYR A 304 -9.89 23.71 0.77
C TYR A 304 -9.99 23.96 2.29
N ILE A 305 -8.93 24.51 2.91
CA ILE A 305 -8.93 24.83 4.34
C ILE A 305 -10.09 25.77 4.65
N ILE A 306 -10.23 26.89 3.94
CA ILE A 306 -11.31 27.88 4.15
C ILE A 306 -12.70 27.25 4.03
N LYS A 307 -12.90 26.38 3.03
CA LYS A 307 -14.18 25.70 2.79
C LYS A 307 -14.53 24.72 3.91
N GLU A 308 -13.56 23.98 4.43
CA GLU A 308 -13.75 23.00 5.50
C GLU A 308 -13.66 23.62 6.91
N THR A 309 -13.22 24.88 7.05
CA THR A 309 -13.21 25.60 8.35
C THR A 309 -14.59 25.70 8.99
N ALA A 310 -15.68 25.55 8.23
CA ALA A 310 -17.04 25.47 8.77
C ALA A 310 -17.28 24.26 9.69
N LEU A 311 -16.38 23.27 9.71
CA LEU A 311 -16.40 22.11 10.62
C LEU A 311 -15.68 22.35 11.94
N PHE A 312 -14.96 23.47 12.11
CA PHE A 312 -14.34 23.83 13.38
C PHE A 312 -15.34 24.63 14.22
N ASP A 313 -15.81 24.01 15.29
CA ASP A 313 -16.56 24.70 16.33
C ASP A 313 -15.72 25.86 16.88
N ARG A 314 -16.21 27.08 16.71
CA ARG A 314 -15.53 28.28 17.22
C ARG A 314 -15.50 28.30 18.74
N GLU A 315 -16.37 27.55 19.42
CA GLU A 315 -16.37 27.40 20.88
C GLU A 315 -15.26 26.45 21.37
N ALA A 316 -14.68 25.62 20.49
CA ALA A 316 -13.55 24.75 20.80
C ALA A 316 -12.18 25.42 20.57
N LEU A 317 -12.17 26.62 20.00
CA LEU A 317 -10.97 27.43 19.84
C LEU A 317 -10.84 28.36 21.05
N ASP A 318 -9.83 28.13 21.86
CA ASP A 318 -9.45 29.01 22.97
C ASP A 318 -8.90 30.33 22.39
N VAL A 319 -9.79 31.30 22.17
CA VAL A 319 -9.47 32.69 21.79
C VAL A 319 -9.89 33.63 22.90
#